data_AF-W0V162-F1
#
_entry.id   AF-W0V162-F1
#
_cell.length_a   1.000
_cell.length_b   1.000
_cell.length_c   1.000
_cell.angle_alpha   90.00
_cell.angle_beta   90.00
_cell.angle_gamma   90.00
#
_symmetry.space_group_name_H-M   'P 1'
#
loop_
_entity.id
_entity.type
_entity.pdbx_description
1 polymer ?
#
loop_
_entity_poly.entity_id
_entity_poly.type
_entity_poly.pdbx_seq_one_letter_code
_entity_poly.pdbx_strand_id
1 'polypeptide(L)'
;MLGLARRLAAASAQADWTALETLNQELAGSLPLLAAQGGWNDAEQTVLLQLRKIFAQAVKICSEEKDRLEKHLGSLQANKEGWIAYALNGAIDADGIQA
;
A
#
# COMPACT_ATOMS: atom_id res chain seq x y z
N MET A 1 0.55 -24.70 -0.55
CA MET A 1 -0.06 -23.43 -1.03
C MET A 1 -1.07 -22.79 -0.08
N LEU A 2 -1.99 -23.53 0.57
CA LEU A 2 -2.97 -22.92 1.52
C LEU A 2 -2.34 -22.09 2.66
N GLY A 3 -1.19 -22.52 3.18
CA GLY A 3 -0.47 -21.77 4.22
C GLY A 3 0.09 -20.43 3.74
N LEU A 4 0.53 -20.33 2.48
CA LEU A 4 1.02 -19.09 1.88
C LEU A 4 -0.13 -18.08 1.69
N ALA A 5 -1.27 -18.54 1.20
CA ALA A 5 -2.47 -17.71 1.05
C ALA A 5 -2.91 -17.10 2.41
N ARG A 6 -2.89 -17.90 3.47
CA ARG A 6 -3.23 -17.42 4.83
C ARG A 6 -2.22 -16.41 5.37
N ARG A 7 -0.92 -16.66 5.17
CA ARG A 7 0.15 -15.73 5.58
C ARG A 7 0.09 -14.42 4.81
N LEU A 8 -0.21 -14.47 3.50
CA LEU A 8 -0.39 -13.29 2.66
C LEU A 8 -1.56 -12.42 3.16
N ALA A 9 -2.71 -13.04 3.44
CA ALA A 9 -3.87 -12.33 3.99
C ALA A 9 -3.57 -11.69 5.36
N ALA A 10 -2.85 -12.39 6.23
CA ALA A 10 -2.45 -11.86 7.54
C ALA A 10 -1.44 -10.71 7.43
N ALA A 11 -0.49 -10.79 6.50
CA ALA A 11 0.48 -9.73 6.25
C ALA A 11 -0.20 -8.48 5.65
N SER A 12 -1.15 -8.66 4.73
CA SER A 12 -1.98 -7.56 4.20
C SER A 12 -2.83 -6.89 5.28
N ALA A 13 -3.45 -7.67 6.17
CA ALA A 13 -4.26 -7.12 7.26
C ALA A 13 -3.43 -6.32 8.28
N GLN A 14 -2.16 -6.70 8.47
CA GLN A 14 -1.24 -6.03 9.40
C GLN A 14 -0.43 -4.91 8.74
N ALA A 15 -0.63 -4.63 7.44
CA ALA A 15 0.20 -3.72 6.66
C ALA A 15 1.71 -4.04 6.76
N ASP A 16 2.05 -5.33 6.90
CA ASP A 16 3.43 -5.80 6.94
C ASP A 16 3.96 -5.95 5.50
N TRP A 17 4.43 -4.83 4.97
CA TRP A 17 4.88 -4.73 3.58
C TRP A 17 6.11 -5.59 3.28
N THR A 18 7.01 -5.77 4.26
CA THR A 18 8.21 -6.60 4.11
C THR A 18 7.85 -8.09 4.08
N ALA A 19 6.92 -8.52 4.94
CA ALA A 19 6.38 -9.88 4.88
C ALA A 19 5.64 -10.13 3.55
N LEU A 20 4.90 -9.14 3.05
CA LEU A 20 4.23 -9.22 1.74
C LEU A 20 5.22 -9.42 0.58
N GLU A 21 6.33 -8.67 0.58
CA GLU A 21 7.37 -8.80 -0.44
C GLU A 21 8.01 -10.20 -0.41
N THR A 22 8.37 -10.68 0.78
CA THR A 22 8.99 -12.01 0.97
C THR A 22 8.06 -13.11 0.46
N LEU A 23 6.78 -13.05 0.83
CA LEU A 23 5.78 -14.03 0.40
C LEU A 23 5.53 -13.96 -1.11
N ASN A 24 5.59 -12.78 -1.72
CA ASN A 24 5.46 -12.61 -3.16
C ASN A 24 6.66 -13.22 -3.91
N GLN A 25 7.88 -13.07 -3.40
CA GLN A 25 9.08 -13.67 -4.00
C GLN A 25 9.05 -15.21 -3.90
N GLU A 26 8.63 -15.77 -2.76
CA GLU A 26 8.40 -17.23 -2.61
C GLU A 26 7.37 -17.75 -3.61
N LEU A 27 6.30 -16.96 -3.85
CA LEU A 27 5.26 -17.29 -4.82
C LEU A 27 5.79 -17.27 -6.26
N ALA A 28 6.55 -16.23 -6.61
CA ALA A 28 7.15 -16.07 -7.93
C ALA A 28 8.17 -17.18 -8.26
N GLY A 29 8.88 -17.71 -7.25
CA GLY A 29 9.78 -18.84 -7.43
C GLY A 29 9.06 -20.19 -7.58
N SER A 30 7.93 -20.38 -6.90
CA SER A 30 7.22 -21.67 -6.86
C SER A 30 6.19 -21.86 -7.99
N LEU A 31 5.55 -20.79 -8.45
CA LEU A 31 4.54 -20.85 -9.53
C LEU A 31 5.07 -21.41 -10.87
N PRO A 32 6.24 -21.00 -11.37
CA PRO A 32 6.80 -21.52 -12.62
C PRO A 32 7.17 -23.01 -12.51
N LEU A 33 7.71 -23.43 -11.36
CA LEU A 33 8.02 -24.83 -11.08
C LEU A 33 6.75 -25.70 -11.06
N LEU A 34 5.63 -25.14 -10.60
CA LEU A 34 4.34 -25.83 -10.59
C LEU A 34 3.69 -25.87 -11.98
N ALA A 35 3.82 -24.79 -12.77
CA ALA A 35 3.38 -24.75 -14.16
C ALA A 35 4.16 -25.74 -15.05
N ALA A 36 5.44 -25.96 -14.74
CA ALA A 36 6.29 -26.91 -15.45
C ALA A 36 5.94 -28.39 -15.17
N GLN A 37 5.24 -28.68 -14.06
CA GLN A 37 4.85 -30.05 -13.68
C GLN A 37 3.61 -30.58 -14.41
N GLY A 38 2.99 -29.78 -15.29
CA GLY A 38 1.88 -30.20 -16.14
C GLY A 38 0.53 -29.59 -15.75
N GLY A 39 -0.55 -30.18 -16.26
CA GLY A 39 -1.91 -29.66 -16.11
C GLY A 39 -2.35 -29.63 -14.64
N TRP A 40 -2.73 -28.45 -14.16
CA TRP A 40 -3.24 -28.27 -12.81
C TRP A 40 -4.57 -28.99 -12.63
N ASN A 41 -4.66 -29.78 -11.57
CA ASN A 41 -5.92 -30.41 -11.19
C ASN A 41 -6.92 -29.35 -10.64
N ASP A 42 -8.20 -29.72 -10.52
CA ASP A 42 -9.26 -28.79 -10.10
C ASP A 42 -9.04 -28.21 -8.70
N ALA A 43 -8.41 -29.00 -7.80
CA ALA A 43 -8.07 -28.55 -6.46
C ALA A 43 -6.97 -27.47 -6.48
N GLU A 44 -5.93 -27.65 -7.28
CA GLU A 44 -4.86 -26.67 -7.49
C GLU A 44 -5.38 -25.39 -8.13
N GLN A 45 -6.23 -25.50 -9.15
CA GLN A 45 -6.87 -24.33 -9.76
C GLN A 45 -7.70 -23.54 -8.75
N THR A 46 -8.45 -24.23 -7.88
CA THR A 46 -9.23 -23.57 -6.83
C THR A 46 -8.34 -22.79 -5.86
N VAL A 47 -7.22 -23.37 -5.45
CA VAL A 47 -6.25 -22.71 -4.56
C VAL A 47 -5.58 -21.52 -5.24
N LEU A 48 -5.23 -21.63 -6.54
CA LEU A 48 -4.68 -20.53 -7.32
C LEU A 48 -5.69 -19.38 -7.52
N LEU A 49 -6.96 -19.69 -7.71
CA LEU A 49 -8.03 -18.69 -7.78
C LEU A 49 -8.22 -17.98 -6.43
N GLN A 50 -8.15 -18.71 -5.31
CA GLN A 50 -8.19 -18.10 -3.98
C GLN A 50 -6.98 -17.19 -3.74
N LEU A 51 -5.79 -17.64 -4.11
CA LEU A 51 -4.55 -16.87 -4.01
C LEU A 51 -4.63 -15.58 -4.84
N ARG A 52 -5.15 -15.64 -6.07
CA ARG A 52 -5.39 -14.46 -6.92
C ARG A 52 -6.34 -13.46 -6.26
N LYS A 53 -7.41 -13.93 -5.62
CA LYS A 53 -8.35 -13.06 -4.89
C LYS A 53 -7.67 -12.35 -3.72
N ILE A 54 -6.86 -13.05 -2.94
CA ILE A 54 -6.12 -12.47 -1.80
C ILE A 54 -5.10 -11.44 -2.30
N PHE A 55 -4.41 -11.74 -3.40
CA PHE A 55 -3.47 -10.78 -4.00
C PHE A 55 -4.17 -9.51 -4.49
N ALA A 56 -5.33 -9.64 -5.13
CA ALA A 56 -6.13 -8.48 -5.53
C ALA A 56 -6.59 -7.63 -4.32
N GLN A 57 -6.91 -8.27 -3.19
CA GLN A 57 -7.24 -7.57 -1.95
C GLN A 57 -6.01 -6.85 -1.37
N ALA A 58 -4.84 -7.49 -1.36
CA ALA A 58 -3.59 -6.88 -0.92
C ALA A 58 -3.27 -5.61 -1.73
N VAL A 59 -3.38 -5.68 -3.06
CA VAL A 59 -3.19 -4.53 -3.96
C VAL A 59 -4.16 -3.39 -3.65
N LYS A 60 -5.44 -3.70 -3.37
CA LYS A 60 -6.45 -2.70 -2.98
C LYS A 60 -6.05 -2.00 -1.69
N ILE A 61 -5.64 -2.74 -0.67
CA ILE A 61 -5.21 -2.20 0.63
C ILE A 61 -3.98 -1.30 0.43
N CYS A 62 -2.97 -1.74 -0.33
CA CYS A 62 -1.81 -0.89 -0.65
C CYS A 62 -2.21 0.43 -1.31
N SER A 63 -3.17 0.39 -2.25
CA SER A 63 -3.66 1.58 -2.94
C SER A 63 -4.38 2.53 -1.99
N GLU A 64 -5.23 2.00 -1.12
CA GLU A 64 -5.98 2.81 -0.13
C GLU A 64 -5.04 3.47 0.89
N GLU A 65 -4.00 2.74 1.32
CA GLU A 65 -2.96 3.27 2.21
C GLU A 65 -2.14 4.37 1.54
N LYS A 66 -1.79 4.20 0.27
CA LYS A 66 -1.14 5.24 -0.55
C LYS A 66 -2.01 6.50 -0.64
N ASP A 67 -3.29 6.35 -1.00
CA ASP A 67 -4.23 7.48 -1.11
C ASP A 67 -4.41 8.20 0.24
N ARG A 68 -4.39 7.46 1.36
CA ARG A 68 -4.43 8.04 2.70
C ARG A 68 -3.19 8.88 2.98
N LEU A 69 -2.01 8.39 2.63
CA LEU A 69 -0.75 9.12 2.80
C LEU A 69 -0.70 10.38 1.95
N GLU A 70 -1.14 10.31 0.69
CA GLU A 70 -1.22 11.49 -0.20
C GLU A 70 -2.14 12.58 0.38
N LYS A 71 -3.31 12.21 0.89
CA LYS A 71 -4.22 13.15 1.58
C LYS A 71 -3.59 13.77 2.82
N HIS A 72 -2.90 12.96 3.63
CA HIS A 72 -2.23 13.45 4.83
C HIS A 72 -1.12 14.44 4.49
N LEU A 73 -0.29 14.13 3.49
CA LEU A 73 0.77 15.01 3.00
C LEU A 73 0.18 16.34 2.49
N GLY A 74 -0.89 16.28 1.69
CA GLY A 74 -1.59 17.47 1.20
C GLY A 74 -2.12 18.35 2.34
N SER A 75 -2.67 17.74 3.39
CA SER A 75 -3.13 18.48 4.58
C SER A 75 -1.98 19.17 5.33
N LEU A 76 -0.82 18.53 5.44
CA LEU A 76 0.37 19.11 6.08
C LEU A 76 0.93 20.27 5.26
N GLN A 77 0.97 20.13 3.93
CA GLN A 77 1.42 21.19 3.05
C GLN A 77 0.48 22.41 3.10
N ALA A 78 -0.83 22.20 3.02
CA ALA A 78 -1.81 23.28 3.12
C ALA A 78 -1.75 24.00 4.47
N ASN A 79 -1.56 23.24 5.56
CA ASN A 79 -1.36 23.83 6.88
C ASN A 79 -0.08 24.67 6.90
N LYS A 80 1.05 24.16 6.39
CA LYS A 80 2.30 24.93 6.31
C LYS A 80 2.14 26.23 5.51
N GLU A 81 1.48 26.17 4.35
CA GLU A 81 1.20 27.35 3.52
C GLU A 81 0.34 28.39 4.24
N GLY A 82 -0.68 27.95 5.00
CA GLY A 82 -1.52 28.83 5.81
C GLY A 82 -0.75 29.56 6.91
N TRP A 83 0.16 28.87 7.61
CA TRP A 83 0.99 29.49 8.65
C TRP A 83 2.02 30.46 8.06
N ILE A 84 2.58 30.14 6.90
CA ILE A 84 3.48 31.06 6.17
C ILE A 84 2.73 32.31 5.71
N ALA A 85 1.52 32.16 5.17
CA ALA A 85 0.69 33.29 4.77
C ALA A 85 0.35 34.19 5.97
N TYR A 86 0.01 33.60 7.12
CA TYR A 86 -0.24 34.36 8.35
C TYR A 86 1.01 35.06 8.86
N ALA A 87 2.17 34.40 8.85
CA ALA A 87 3.44 35.00 9.26
C ALA A 87 3.89 36.13 8.34
N LEU A 88 3.67 36.00 7.02
CA LEU A 88 3.98 37.04 6.05
C LEU A 88 3.02 38.24 6.20
N ASN A 89 1.73 38.00 6.42
CA ASN A 89 0.75 39.07 6.66
C ASN A 89 1.07 39.85 7.94
N GLY A 90 1.42 39.16 9.03
CA GLY A 90 1.84 39.82 10.27
C GLY A 90 3.13 40.64 10.14
N ALA A 91 4.04 40.24 9.24
CA ALA A 91 5.25 41.01 8.93
C ALA A 91 4.95 42.26 8.10
N ILE A 92 4.02 42.18 7.13
CA ILE A 92 3.57 43.32 6.31
C ILE A 92 2.79 44.33 7.16
N ASP A 93 1.94 43.87 8.08
CA ASP A 93 1.20 44.72 9.01
C ASP A 93 2.11 45.44 10.01
N ALA A 94 3.22 44.81 10.42
CA ALA A 94 4.22 45.44 11.30
C ALA A 94 5.06 46.51 10.58
N ASP A 95 5.36 46.32 9.30
CA ASP A 95 6.14 47.27 8.48
C ASP A 95 5.27 48.46 8.00
N GLY A 96 3.95 48.25 7.85
CA GLY A 96 2.98 49.29 7.46
C GLY A 96 2.59 50.29 8.56
N ILE A 97 2.92 50.03 9.83
CA ILE A 97 2.66 50.96 10.95
C ILE A 97 3.78 52.01 11.10
N GLN A 98 4.84 51.95 10.28
CA GLN A 98 6.00 52.83 10.40
C GLN A 98 6.19 53.82 9.23
N ALA A 99 5.10 54.20 8.53
CA ALA A 99 5.10 55.25 7.50
C ALA A 99 4.28 56.48 7.90
#